data_AF-A0A9Q1C5I0-F1
#
_entry.id   AF-A0A9Q1C5I0-F1
#
_cell.length_a   1.000
_cell.length_b   1.000
_cell.length_c   1.000
_cell.angle_alpha   90.00
_cell.angle_beta   90.00
_cell.angle_gamma   90.00
#
_symmetry.space_group_name_H-M   'P 1'
#
loop_
_entity.id
_entity.type
_entity.pdbx_description
1 polymer ?
#
loop_
_entity_poly.entity_id
_entity_poly.type
_entity_poly.pdbx_seq_one_letter_code
_entity_poly.pdbx_strand_id
1 'polypeptide(L)'
;MFPASSLPMSFWNQLLDCACKFKEYQVDTIRENMSLFENKDDERWDEITEVQKACAQRFFDKCHPIPMNQWICKEGSFKQTLNLSFGKLQGSWNERQLDKDLPQDEFVKRMAERLEITKWEEERLCTIVKVAGEGWKQDFTCWDFVEGKPLKSLKLSMFCNGDVLEDWNTICERSKEISHWPFHGMKIHLKSNGISPDQEVANPVNITDVSRLLVDEDFTQRLITEYSSKADSIIADCCCRTDSTSSPSTWELQSRHLLLAVVYLAVNLSCDGANLTLFLPGLLTRFSAGLVYLLKMCFQEVTLQHSCNLQSYMAPVIVECKLYSALFQVNISRVLERLFKKCVNASSSDKFEILETVPVVYLLDPEFQTSLTKFNNLVLRSKACSLIMAELNMKTEENSVNNQ
;
A
#
# COMPACT_ATOMS: atom_id res chain seq x y z
N MET A 1 -18.70 -30.76 -27.25
CA MET A 1 -20.05 -30.17 -27.23
C MET A 1 -21.04 -31.20 -27.72
N PHE A 2 -22.25 -31.23 -27.16
CA PHE A 2 -23.32 -32.14 -27.61
C PHE A 2 -23.87 -31.70 -28.99
N PRO A 3 -24.27 -32.63 -29.86
CA PRO A 3 -24.90 -32.27 -31.14
C PRO A 3 -26.26 -31.59 -30.93
N ALA A 4 -26.60 -30.61 -31.76
CA ALA A 4 -27.84 -29.83 -31.59
C ALA A 4 -29.11 -30.69 -31.60
N SER A 5 -29.08 -31.83 -32.31
CA SER A 5 -30.16 -32.81 -32.38
C SER A 5 -30.40 -33.59 -31.08
N SER A 6 -29.45 -33.57 -30.13
CA SER A 6 -29.61 -34.24 -28.84
C SER A 6 -30.25 -33.36 -27.76
N LEU A 7 -30.53 -32.08 -28.06
CA LEU A 7 -31.19 -31.17 -27.14
C LEU A 7 -32.70 -31.15 -27.41
N PRO A 8 -33.55 -31.33 -26.39
CA PRO A 8 -35.00 -31.36 -26.57
C PRO A 8 -35.51 -29.98 -27.01
N MET A 9 -36.58 -29.96 -27.80
CA MET A 9 -37.16 -28.70 -28.31
C MET A 9 -37.63 -27.76 -27.18
N SER A 10 -38.04 -28.32 -26.04
CA SER A 10 -38.38 -27.54 -24.84
C SER A 10 -37.21 -26.70 -24.32
N PHE A 11 -35.99 -27.21 -24.40
CA PHE A 11 -34.78 -26.46 -24.01
C PHE A 11 -34.53 -25.30 -24.97
N TRP A 12 -34.67 -25.53 -26.28
CA TRP A 12 -34.51 -24.48 -27.29
C TRP A 12 -35.54 -23.35 -27.13
N ASN A 13 -36.79 -23.71 -26.87
CA ASN A 13 -37.85 -22.74 -26.62
C ASN A 13 -37.56 -21.92 -25.36
N GLN A 14 -37.14 -22.57 -24.26
CA GLN A 14 -36.77 -21.87 -23.04
C GLN A 14 -35.56 -20.94 -23.24
N LEU A 15 -34.55 -21.39 -24.00
CA LEU A 15 -33.39 -20.56 -24.33
C LEU A 15 -33.80 -19.34 -25.15
N LEU A 16 -34.70 -19.52 -26.13
CA LEU A 16 -35.24 -18.44 -26.94
C LEU A 16 -36.02 -17.44 -26.09
N ASP A 17 -36.91 -17.92 -25.21
CA ASP A 17 -37.68 -17.09 -24.29
C ASP A 17 -36.76 -16.29 -23.36
N CYS A 18 -35.74 -16.95 -22.80
CA CYS A 18 -34.70 -16.29 -22.00
C CYS A 18 -33.95 -15.23 -22.80
N ALA A 19 -33.57 -15.52 -24.04
CA ALA A 19 -32.86 -14.57 -24.90
C ALA A 19 -33.73 -13.37 -25.28
N CYS A 20 -35.02 -13.58 -25.59
CA CYS A 20 -35.97 -12.51 -25.87
C CYS A 20 -36.18 -11.62 -24.65
N LYS A 21 -36.41 -12.23 -23.48
CA LYS A 21 -36.59 -11.48 -22.23
C LYS A 21 -35.33 -10.70 -21.83
N PHE A 22 -34.15 -11.30 -22.02
CA PHE A 22 -32.88 -10.61 -21.80
C PHE A 22 -32.72 -9.42 -22.75
N LYS A 23 -33.04 -9.60 -24.04
CA LYS A 23 -33.02 -8.52 -25.03
C LYS A 23 -33.98 -7.38 -24.64
N GLU A 24 -35.20 -7.70 -24.25
CA GLU A 24 -36.18 -6.70 -23.78
C GLU A 24 -35.63 -5.92 -22.60
N TYR A 25 -35.11 -6.61 -21.57
CA TYR A 25 -34.48 -5.95 -20.42
C TYR A 25 -33.32 -5.05 -20.82
N GLN A 26 -32.43 -5.50 -21.72
CA GLN A 26 -31.34 -4.65 -22.19
C GLN A 26 -31.85 -3.42 -22.95
N VAL A 27 -32.83 -3.57 -23.82
CA VAL A 27 -33.40 -2.46 -24.58
C VAL A 27 -34.08 -1.46 -23.64
N ASP A 28 -34.84 -1.93 -22.66
CA ASP A 28 -35.53 -1.08 -21.71
C ASP A 28 -34.54 -0.35 -20.79
N THR A 29 -33.50 -1.04 -20.28
CA THR A 29 -32.41 -0.39 -19.53
C THR A 29 -31.66 0.64 -20.38
N ILE A 30 -31.41 0.38 -21.67
CA ILE A 30 -30.77 1.36 -22.55
C ILE A 30 -31.67 2.59 -22.73
N ARG A 31 -32.97 2.40 -22.99
CA ARG A 31 -33.93 3.51 -23.13
C ARG A 31 -34.03 4.33 -21.85
N GLU A 32 -34.13 3.65 -20.71
CA GLU A 32 -34.14 4.28 -19.40
C GLU A 32 -32.86 5.11 -19.19
N ASN A 33 -31.68 4.52 -19.40
CA ASN A 33 -30.42 5.25 -19.34
C ASN A 33 -30.42 6.46 -20.26
N MET A 34 -30.77 6.31 -21.54
CA MET A 34 -30.83 7.46 -22.46
C MET A 34 -31.75 8.57 -21.95
N SER A 35 -32.93 8.22 -21.42
CA SER A 35 -33.85 9.21 -20.84
C SER A 35 -33.31 9.90 -19.58
N LEU A 36 -32.51 9.19 -18.77
CA LEU A 36 -31.83 9.76 -17.60
C LEU A 36 -30.74 10.76 -18.00
N PHE A 37 -30.15 10.64 -19.19
CA PHE A 37 -29.10 11.53 -19.68
C PHE A 37 -29.60 12.68 -20.57
N GLU A 38 -30.81 12.62 -21.12
CA GLU A 38 -31.36 13.67 -22.01
C GLU A 38 -31.78 14.95 -21.26
N ASN A 39 -32.18 14.86 -20.00
CA ASN A 39 -32.57 16.01 -19.16
C ASN A 39 -31.64 16.11 -17.95
N LYS A 40 -30.50 16.79 -18.13
CA LYS A 40 -29.52 17.05 -17.07
C LYS A 40 -30.02 18.14 -16.14
N ASP A 41 -30.81 17.74 -15.15
CA ASP A 41 -31.09 18.55 -13.98
C ASP A 41 -30.21 18.06 -12.83
N ASP A 42 -29.54 18.98 -12.12
CA ASP A 42 -28.57 18.65 -11.08
C ASP A 42 -29.26 17.93 -9.91
N GLU A 43 -30.50 18.30 -9.58
CA GLU A 43 -31.30 17.67 -8.52
C GLU A 43 -31.58 16.19 -8.82
N ARG A 44 -31.80 15.85 -10.09
CA ARG A 44 -32.05 14.47 -10.52
C ARG A 44 -30.79 13.61 -10.51
N TRP A 45 -29.62 14.22 -10.68
CA TRP A 45 -28.33 13.53 -10.57
C TRP A 45 -28.00 13.14 -9.14
N ASP A 46 -28.31 14.00 -8.18
CA ASP A 46 -28.17 13.70 -6.75
C ASP A 46 -29.08 12.53 -6.36
N GLU A 47 -30.34 12.52 -6.80
CA GLU A 47 -31.26 11.41 -6.58
C GLU A 47 -30.74 10.08 -7.17
N ILE A 48 -30.25 10.08 -8.42
CA ILE A 48 -29.68 8.88 -9.05
C ILE A 48 -28.48 8.37 -8.27
N THR A 49 -27.62 9.26 -7.81
CA THR A 49 -26.41 8.94 -7.05
C THR A 49 -26.77 8.27 -5.71
N GLU A 50 -27.78 8.80 -5.01
CA GLU A 50 -28.27 8.21 -3.76
C GLU A 50 -28.91 6.83 -3.99
N VAL A 51 -29.68 6.65 -5.06
CA VAL A 51 -30.24 5.35 -5.42
C VAL A 51 -29.14 4.34 -5.73
N GLN A 52 -28.09 4.74 -6.47
CA GLN A 52 -26.95 3.87 -6.76
C GLN A 52 -26.23 3.42 -5.48
N LYS A 53 -25.98 4.34 -4.54
CA LYS A 53 -25.39 4.01 -3.23
C LYS A 53 -26.26 3.01 -2.46
N ALA A 54 -27.58 3.24 -2.40
CA ALA A 54 -28.52 2.36 -1.71
C ALA A 54 -28.60 0.97 -2.36
N CYS A 55 -28.59 0.89 -3.70
CA CYS A 55 -28.55 -0.37 -4.44
C CYS A 55 -27.25 -1.14 -4.18
N ALA A 56 -26.09 -0.46 -4.19
CA ALA A 56 -24.81 -1.08 -3.89
C ALA A 56 -24.81 -1.65 -2.46
N GLN A 57 -25.23 -0.86 -1.46
CA GLN A 57 -25.34 -1.31 -0.08
C GLN A 57 -26.23 -2.55 0.05
N ARG A 58 -27.42 -2.51 -0.55
CA ARG A 58 -28.37 -3.63 -0.51
C ARG A 58 -27.86 -4.89 -1.20
N PHE A 59 -27.06 -4.74 -2.26
CA PHE A 59 -26.39 -5.87 -2.90
C PHE A 59 -25.40 -6.54 -1.94
N PHE A 60 -24.59 -5.78 -1.21
CA PHE A 60 -23.68 -6.33 -0.20
C PHE A 60 -24.44 -7.01 0.94
N ASP A 61 -25.45 -6.35 1.49
CA ASP A 61 -26.24 -6.87 2.61
C ASP A 61 -26.99 -8.16 2.26
N LYS A 62 -27.48 -8.28 1.02
CA LYS A 62 -28.31 -9.41 0.61
C LYS A 62 -27.48 -10.54 0.00
N CYS A 63 -26.58 -10.23 -0.91
CA CYS A 63 -25.90 -11.23 -1.71
C CYS A 63 -24.63 -11.77 -1.06
N HIS A 64 -24.16 -11.18 0.05
CA HIS A 64 -22.98 -11.63 0.80
C HIS A 64 -21.86 -12.11 -0.14
N PRO A 65 -21.35 -11.23 -1.01
CA PRO A 65 -20.49 -11.64 -2.12
C PRO A 65 -19.37 -12.56 -1.62
N ILE A 66 -19.30 -13.76 -2.21
CA ILE A 66 -18.47 -14.86 -1.72
C ILE A 66 -17.01 -14.41 -1.74
N PRO A 67 -16.29 -14.45 -0.61
CA PRO A 67 -14.89 -14.08 -0.58
C PRO A 67 -14.06 -15.00 -1.49
N MET A 68 -13.05 -14.44 -2.13
CA MET A 68 -12.28 -15.07 -3.23
C MET A 68 -11.68 -16.43 -2.85
N ASN A 69 -11.38 -16.64 -1.56
CA ASN A 69 -10.85 -17.89 -1.01
C ASN A 69 -11.87 -19.04 -0.96
N GLN A 70 -13.16 -18.76 -1.10
CA GLN A 70 -14.27 -19.71 -1.10
C GLN A 70 -14.78 -20.05 -2.52
N TRP A 71 -14.11 -19.56 -3.57
CA TRP A 71 -14.54 -19.82 -4.95
C TRP A 71 -14.25 -21.26 -5.36
N ILE A 72 -15.25 -21.89 -5.98
CA ILE A 72 -15.21 -23.30 -6.41
C ILE A 72 -14.28 -23.49 -7.63
N CYS A 73 -14.17 -22.49 -8.51
CA CYS A 73 -13.27 -22.50 -9.65
C CYS A 73 -12.10 -21.54 -9.44
N LYS A 74 -10.96 -22.07 -8.98
CA LYS A 74 -9.74 -21.30 -8.72
C LYS A 74 -8.88 -21.05 -9.97
N GLU A 75 -9.12 -21.78 -11.07
CA GLU A 75 -8.18 -21.89 -12.21
C GLU A 75 -8.69 -21.33 -13.54
N GLY A 76 -9.90 -20.74 -13.57
CA GLY A 76 -10.40 -20.08 -14.77
C GLY A 76 -10.06 -18.60 -14.76
N SER A 77 -9.19 -18.13 -15.66
CA SER A 77 -8.91 -16.71 -15.84
C SER A 77 -10.14 -15.97 -16.39
N PHE A 78 -11.13 -15.72 -15.54
CA PHE A 78 -12.11 -14.69 -15.83
C PHE A 78 -11.37 -13.36 -15.77
N LYS A 79 -11.04 -12.80 -16.94
CA LYS A 79 -10.57 -11.41 -17.11
C LYS A 79 -11.72 -10.43 -16.84
N GLN A 80 -12.43 -10.59 -15.73
CA GLN A 80 -13.36 -9.60 -15.25
C GLN A 80 -12.67 -8.76 -14.17
N THR A 81 -13.01 -7.49 -14.18
CA THR A 81 -12.57 -6.41 -13.29
C THR A 81 -12.89 -6.75 -11.84
N LEU A 82 -12.02 -7.55 -11.21
CA LEU A 82 -12.14 -8.03 -9.83
C LEU A 82 -11.80 -6.97 -8.77
N ASN A 83 -12.26 -5.74 -9.01
CA ASN A 83 -12.43 -4.74 -7.97
C ASN A 83 -13.74 -4.03 -8.25
N LEU A 84 -14.81 -4.54 -7.67
CA LEU A 84 -15.85 -3.66 -7.14
C LEU A 84 -15.24 -3.04 -5.87
N SER A 85 -14.21 -2.20 -6.01
CA SER A 85 -14.01 -1.15 -5.01
C SER A 85 -15.23 -0.25 -5.16
N PHE A 86 -15.80 0.18 -4.03
CA PHE A 86 -16.98 1.04 -4.03
C PHE A 86 -16.77 2.26 -4.95
N GLY A 87 -15.55 2.81 -5.04
CA GLY A 87 -15.24 3.90 -5.97
C GLY A 87 -14.94 3.55 -7.43
N LYS A 88 -14.69 2.30 -7.82
CA LYS A 88 -14.70 1.97 -9.28
C LYS A 88 -16.10 2.06 -9.91
N LEU A 89 -17.12 2.01 -9.05
CA LEU A 89 -18.52 2.32 -9.35
C LEU A 89 -18.87 3.80 -9.14
N GLN A 90 -18.04 4.60 -8.44
CA GLN A 90 -18.23 6.04 -8.35
C GLN A 90 -17.44 6.74 -9.46
N GLY A 91 -18.19 7.17 -10.47
CA GLY A 91 -17.68 7.91 -11.61
C GLY A 91 -17.96 7.19 -12.91
N SER A 92 -18.79 7.80 -13.75
CA SER A 92 -19.02 7.31 -15.10
C SER A 92 -17.67 7.20 -15.84
N TRP A 93 -17.57 6.32 -16.83
CA TRP A 93 -16.39 6.30 -17.71
C TRP A 93 -16.13 7.70 -18.29
N ASN A 94 -17.18 8.47 -18.56
CA ASN A 94 -17.09 9.85 -19.02
C ASN A 94 -16.45 10.79 -18.00
N GLU A 95 -16.82 10.74 -16.72
CA GLU A 95 -16.16 11.54 -15.67
C GLU A 95 -14.66 11.21 -15.61
N ARG A 96 -14.30 9.93 -15.70
CA ARG A 96 -12.89 9.49 -15.74
C ARG A 96 -12.15 9.91 -17.01
N GLN A 97 -12.83 10.16 -18.12
CA GLN A 97 -12.21 10.73 -19.32
C GLN A 97 -12.07 12.25 -19.21
N LEU A 98 -13.11 12.92 -18.72
CA LEU A 98 -13.07 14.37 -18.47
C LEU A 98 -11.90 14.72 -17.55
N ASP A 99 -11.72 13.94 -16.47
CA ASP A 99 -10.62 14.16 -15.52
C ASP A 99 -9.23 14.02 -16.12
N LYS A 100 -9.05 13.27 -17.19
CA LYS A 100 -7.74 13.13 -17.86
C LYS A 100 -7.38 14.36 -18.66
N ASP A 101 -8.37 15.00 -19.26
CA ASP A 101 -8.19 16.15 -20.15
C ASP A 101 -8.34 17.50 -19.42
N LEU A 102 -8.69 17.49 -18.13
CA LEU A 102 -8.78 18.70 -17.32
C LEU A 102 -7.46 19.49 -17.33
N PRO A 103 -7.49 20.82 -17.54
CA PRO A 103 -6.35 21.69 -17.27
C PRO A 103 -5.85 21.48 -15.84
N GLN A 104 -4.53 21.59 -15.63
CA GLN A 104 -3.91 21.32 -14.33
C GLN A 104 -4.52 22.17 -13.20
N ASP A 105 -4.93 23.40 -13.48
CA ASP A 105 -5.54 24.30 -12.50
C ASP A 105 -6.90 23.80 -12.01
N GLU A 106 -7.71 23.31 -12.94
CA GLU A 106 -9.02 22.77 -12.64
C GLU A 106 -8.90 21.43 -11.91
N PHE A 107 -7.96 20.58 -12.31
CA PHE A 107 -7.63 19.34 -11.61
C PHE A 107 -7.25 19.60 -10.14
N VAL A 108 -6.31 20.52 -9.89
CA VAL A 108 -5.84 20.82 -8.53
C VAL A 108 -6.99 21.37 -7.67
N LYS A 109 -7.82 22.27 -8.19
CA LYS A 109 -9.00 22.79 -7.48
C LYS A 109 -10.00 21.69 -7.14
N ARG A 110 -10.34 20.85 -8.13
CA ARG A 110 -11.29 19.75 -7.94
C ARG A 110 -10.78 18.72 -6.93
N MET A 111 -9.48 18.38 -6.96
CA MET A 111 -8.89 17.51 -5.95
C MET A 111 -8.88 18.16 -4.57
N ALA A 112 -8.64 19.47 -4.47
CA ALA A 112 -8.72 20.19 -3.19
C ALA A 112 -10.13 20.16 -2.58
N GLU A 113 -11.16 20.32 -3.40
CA GLU A 113 -12.57 20.19 -2.99
C GLU A 113 -12.90 18.76 -2.58
N ARG A 114 -12.53 17.77 -3.39
CA ARG A 114 -12.77 16.33 -3.12
C ARG A 114 -12.09 15.85 -1.84
N LEU A 115 -10.89 16.35 -1.55
CA LEU A 115 -10.16 16.01 -0.33
C LEU A 115 -10.62 16.83 0.89
N GLU A 116 -11.55 17.77 0.71
CA GLU A 116 -12.04 18.68 1.73
C GLU A 116 -10.90 19.36 2.51
N ILE A 117 -9.86 19.84 1.79
CA ILE A 117 -8.59 20.29 2.39
C ILE A 117 -8.78 21.34 3.48
N THR A 118 -9.78 22.22 3.35
CA THR A 118 -10.09 23.27 4.34
C THR A 118 -10.56 22.73 5.69
N LYS A 119 -11.16 21.53 5.73
CA LYS A 119 -11.56 20.86 6.98
C LYS A 119 -10.43 20.00 7.57
N TRP A 120 -9.49 19.56 6.74
CA TRP A 120 -8.40 18.69 7.14
C TRP A 120 -7.36 19.37 8.06
N GLU A 121 -7.25 20.70 8.01
CA GLU A 121 -6.28 21.45 8.83
C GLU A 121 -6.50 21.32 10.35
N GLU A 122 -7.71 20.93 10.78
CA GLU A 122 -8.07 20.81 12.20
C GLU A 122 -7.68 19.43 12.81
N GLU A 123 -7.45 18.40 11.98
CA GLU A 123 -7.16 17.02 12.42
C GLU A 123 -5.65 16.68 12.44
N ARG A 124 -4.79 17.65 12.79
CA ARG A 124 -3.30 17.60 12.76
C ARG A 124 -2.61 16.62 13.73
N LEU A 125 -3.21 15.46 14.00
CA LEU A 125 -2.66 14.50 14.95
C LEU A 125 -1.66 13.56 14.29
N CYS A 126 -0.47 13.48 14.89
CA CYS A 126 0.40 12.32 14.74
C CYS A 126 -0.44 11.09 15.08
N THR A 127 -0.69 10.24 14.08
CA THR A 127 -1.52 9.05 14.29
C THR A 127 -0.61 7.95 14.81
N ILE A 128 -0.78 7.61 16.08
CA ILE A 128 -0.08 6.50 16.74
C ILE A 128 -1.02 5.30 16.73
N VAL A 129 -0.65 4.26 16.00
CA VAL A 129 -1.37 2.99 16.02
C VAL A 129 -0.51 1.96 16.73
N LYS A 130 -0.97 1.51 17.91
CA LYS A 130 -0.32 0.42 18.66
C LYS A 130 -0.79 -0.92 18.13
N VAL A 131 0.15 -1.82 17.92
CA VAL A 131 -0.14 -3.18 17.48
C VAL A 131 0.39 -4.13 18.56
N ALA A 132 -0.51 -4.73 19.34
CA ALA A 132 -0.14 -5.57 20.49
C ALA A 132 0.21 -7.00 20.05
N GLY A 133 1.37 -7.52 20.49
CA GLY A 133 1.74 -8.92 20.29
C GLY A 133 1.12 -9.83 21.34
N GLU A 134 0.25 -10.75 20.96
CA GLU A 134 -0.20 -11.84 21.84
C GLU A 134 0.75 -13.06 21.75
N GLY A 135 0.81 -13.88 22.80
CA GLY A 135 1.73 -15.01 22.90
C GLY A 135 1.58 -16.04 21.75
N TRP A 136 2.46 -15.95 20.77
CA TRP A 136 2.45 -16.81 19.58
C TRP A 136 2.99 -18.20 19.92
N LYS A 137 2.25 -19.25 19.53
CA LYS A 137 2.65 -20.65 19.68
C LYS A 137 2.81 -21.39 18.35
N GLN A 138 2.90 -20.66 17.25
CA GLN A 138 2.87 -21.26 15.92
C GLN A 138 4.27 -21.62 15.42
N ASP A 139 4.32 -22.67 14.61
CA ASP A 139 5.50 -23.08 13.87
C ASP A 139 5.57 -22.32 12.55
N PHE A 140 6.55 -21.43 12.43
CA PHE A 140 6.77 -20.60 11.24
C PHE A 140 7.47 -21.34 10.10
N THR A 141 7.96 -22.57 10.35
CA THR A 141 8.74 -23.31 9.35
C THR A 141 7.89 -23.72 8.15
N CYS A 142 6.56 -23.81 8.30
CA CYS A 142 5.63 -24.15 7.23
C CYS A 142 5.16 -22.95 6.37
N TRP A 143 5.65 -21.74 6.64
CA TRP A 143 5.26 -20.59 5.85
C TRP A 143 5.85 -20.66 4.44
N ASP A 144 4.96 -20.59 3.46
CA ASP A 144 5.29 -20.44 2.05
C ASP A 144 5.18 -18.98 1.64
N PHE A 145 6.20 -18.51 0.93
CA PHE A 145 6.19 -17.18 0.34
C PHE A 145 5.48 -17.22 -1.00
N VAL A 146 4.63 -16.22 -1.25
CA VAL A 146 3.93 -16.11 -2.53
C VAL A 146 4.82 -15.41 -3.53
N GLU A 147 5.11 -16.10 -4.64
CA GLU A 147 5.89 -15.60 -5.77
C GLU A 147 4.94 -15.16 -6.89
N GLY A 148 5.30 -14.10 -7.61
CA GLY A 148 4.52 -13.64 -8.75
C GLY A 148 5.30 -12.69 -9.64
N LYS A 149 4.62 -12.11 -10.63
CA LYS A 149 5.26 -11.15 -11.54
C LYS A 149 5.63 -9.87 -10.81
N PRO A 150 6.71 -9.19 -11.23
CA PRO A 150 7.08 -7.94 -10.63
C PRO A 150 6.00 -6.88 -10.63
N LEU A 151 5.68 -6.33 -9.46
CA LEU A 151 4.75 -5.21 -9.32
C LEU A 151 5.41 -3.95 -9.89
N LYS A 152 4.80 -3.39 -10.92
CA LYS A 152 5.24 -2.14 -11.54
C LYS A 152 4.58 -0.91 -10.91
N SER A 153 3.36 -1.09 -10.41
CA SER A 153 2.62 -0.03 -9.74
C SER A 153 1.64 -0.62 -8.74
N LEU A 154 1.40 0.15 -7.69
CA LEU A 154 0.47 -0.23 -6.64
C LEU A 154 -0.89 0.40 -6.90
N LYS A 155 -1.76 -0.36 -7.57
CA LYS A 155 -3.13 0.09 -7.86
C LYS A 155 -4.14 -0.32 -6.79
N LEU A 156 -3.75 -1.26 -5.93
CA LEU A 156 -4.62 -1.93 -4.98
C LEU A 156 -3.83 -2.31 -3.74
N SER A 157 -4.45 -2.13 -2.59
CA SER A 157 -3.94 -2.60 -1.31
C SER A 157 -5.11 -3.08 -0.46
N MET A 158 -4.93 -4.21 0.23
CA MET A 158 -5.89 -4.67 1.25
C MET A 158 -5.78 -3.91 2.57
N PHE A 159 -4.77 -3.03 2.68
CA PHE A 159 -4.47 -2.19 3.83
C PHE A 159 -4.74 -0.71 3.51
N CYS A 160 -5.58 -0.42 2.52
CA CYS A 160 -5.97 0.94 2.18
C CYS A 160 -7.31 0.92 1.42
N ASN A 161 -8.12 1.96 1.60
CA ASN A 161 -9.29 2.19 0.79
C ASN A 161 -8.84 2.45 -0.66
N GLY A 162 -9.46 1.75 -1.61
CA GLY A 162 -9.14 1.86 -3.03
C GLY A 162 -9.24 3.28 -3.56
N ASP A 163 -10.20 4.07 -3.07
CA ASP A 163 -10.48 5.42 -3.57
C ASP A 163 -9.40 6.40 -3.10
N VAL A 164 -8.93 6.23 -1.86
CA VAL A 164 -7.82 7.02 -1.31
C VAL A 164 -6.51 6.72 -2.05
N LEU A 165 -6.26 5.44 -2.36
CA LEU A 165 -5.09 5.03 -3.12
C LEU A 165 -5.15 5.51 -4.57
N GLU A 166 -6.33 5.46 -5.19
CA GLU A 166 -6.56 5.98 -6.56
C GLU A 166 -6.35 7.49 -6.62
N ASP A 167 -6.86 8.24 -5.65
CA ASP A 167 -6.65 9.69 -5.53
C ASP A 167 -5.16 10.01 -5.38
N TRP A 168 -4.46 9.32 -4.48
CA TRP A 168 -3.01 9.48 -4.31
C TRP A 168 -2.23 9.19 -5.61
N ASN A 169 -2.54 8.09 -6.29
CA ASN A 169 -1.88 7.73 -7.54
C ASN A 169 -2.15 8.78 -8.64
N THR A 170 -3.39 9.24 -8.75
CA THR A 170 -3.79 10.25 -9.75
C THR A 170 -3.07 11.57 -9.52
N ILE A 171 -2.98 12.02 -8.27
CA ILE A 171 -2.22 13.22 -7.90
C ILE A 171 -0.74 13.01 -8.22
N CYS A 172 -0.18 11.84 -7.88
CA CYS A 172 1.23 11.53 -8.16
C CYS A 172 1.57 11.51 -9.65
N GLU A 173 0.66 11.06 -10.50
CA GLU A 173 0.86 11.02 -11.96
C GLU A 173 0.81 12.41 -12.60
N ARG A 174 0.07 13.35 -11.98
CA ARG A 174 -0.17 14.69 -12.54
C ARG A 174 0.61 15.82 -11.89
N SER A 175 1.16 15.60 -10.69
CA SER A 175 1.87 16.64 -9.95
C SER A 175 3.24 16.94 -10.60
N LYS A 176 3.57 18.23 -10.62
CA LYS A 176 4.86 18.76 -11.09
C LYS A 176 5.88 18.87 -9.96
N GLU A 177 5.42 18.93 -8.70
CA GLU A 177 6.25 19.15 -7.49
C GLU A 177 7.14 17.97 -7.09
N ILE A 178 6.85 16.78 -7.60
CA ILE A 178 7.45 15.51 -7.15
C ILE A 178 8.97 15.41 -7.37
N SER A 179 9.56 16.31 -8.16
CA SER A 179 10.96 16.26 -8.57
C SER A 179 11.99 16.42 -7.43
N HIS A 180 11.60 16.84 -6.23
CA HIS A 180 12.57 17.35 -5.24
C HIS A 180 12.80 16.51 -3.97
N TRP A 181 12.41 15.23 -3.90
CA TRP A 181 12.76 14.42 -2.71
C TRP A 181 14.28 14.17 -2.61
N PRO A 182 14.95 14.68 -1.55
CA PRO A 182 16.38 14.47 -1.38
C PRO A 182 16.66 13.00 -1.12
N PHE A 183 17.50 12.42 -1.98
CA PHE A 183 18.05 11.09 -1.77
C PHE A 183 18.86 11.10 -0.48
N HIS A 184 18.42 10.29 0.48
CA HIS A 184 19.25 9.92 1.62
C HIS A 184 19.63 8.46 1.39
N GLY A 185 20.93 8.20 1.20
CA GLY A 185 21.43 6.83 1.25
C GLY A 185 21.06 6.20 2.59
N MET A 186 20.94 4.87 2.64
CA MET A 186 20.57 4.18 3.88
C MET A 186 21.53 4.56 4.99
N LYS A 187 20.98 5.09 6.08
CA LYS A 187 21.72 5.35 7.31
C LYS A 187 21.21 4.38 8.36
N ILE A 188 22.06 3.45 8.77
CA ILE A 188 21.82 2.63 9.96
C ILE A 188 22.67 3.21 11.08
N HIS A 189 22.00 3.66 12.14
CA HIS A 189 22.63 4.06 13.39
C HIS A 189 22.44 2.94 14.40
N LEU A 190 23.55 2.39 14.89
CA LEU A 190 23.57 1.41 15.97
C LEU A 190 24.04 2.12 17.24
N LYS A 191 23.27 2.04 18.31
CA LYS A 191 23.68 2.51 19.64
C LYS A 191 23.83 1.31 20.58
N SER A 192 24.97 1.22 21.25
CA SER A 192 25.26 0.23 22.29
C SER A 192 25.59 0.93 23.60
N ASN A 193 24.88 0.61 24.67
CA ASN A 193 25.12 1.08 26.03
C ASN A 193 26.41 0.41 26.56
N GLY A 194 27.48 1.20 26.71
CA GLY A 194 28.77 0.71 27.22
C GLY A 194 30.00 1.27 26.53
N ILE A 195 29.82 2.06 25.47
CA ILE A 195 30.89 2.80 24.82
C ILE A 195 30.82 4.26 25.28
N SER A 196 31.93 4.80 25.78
CA SER A 196 32.04 6.20 26.22
C SER A 196 31.58 7.16 25.11
N PRO A 197 30.93 8.30 25.41
CA PRO A 197 30.58 9.32 24.40
C PRO A 197 31.77 9.77 23.55
N ASP A 198 32.98 9.75 24.12
CA ASP A 198 34.23 10.09 23.43
C ASP A 198 34.79 8.93 22.55
N GLN A 199 34.19 7.75 22.65
CA GLN A 199 34.40 6.60 21.79
C GLN A 199 33.12 6.25 21.03
N GLU A 200 32.15 7.18 20.86
CA GLU A 200 31.17 7.02 19.79
C GLU A 200 31.97 6.64 18.55
N VAL A 201 31.82 5.39 18.11
CA VAL A 201 32.34 4.96 16.83
C VAL A 201 31.52 5.79 15.85
N ALA A 202 32.06 6.97 15.55
CA ALA A 202 31.68 7.88 14.50
C ALA A 202 32.07 7.23 13.19
N ASN A 203 31.48 6.07 12.95
CA ASN A 203 31.11 5.60 11.66
C ASN A 203 29.71 5.07 11.93
N PRO A 204 28.64 5.88 11.73
CA PRO A 204 27.44 5.27 11.15
C PRO A 204 27.96 4.26 10.12
N VAL A 205 27.52 3.01 10.19
CA VAL A 205 27.84 2.10 9.08
C VAL A 205 27.12 2.73 7.90
N ASN A 206 27.84 3.61 7.21
CA ASN A 206 27.36 4.42 6.12
C ASN A 206 27.45 3.46 4.97
N ILE A 207 26.49 2.54 4.94
CA ILE A 207 26.37 1.53 3.90
C ILE A 207 25.79 2.29 2.72
N THR A 208 26.61 3.17 2.14
CA THR A 208 26.28 3.92 0.92
C THR A 208 26.05 2.98 -0.24
N ASP A 209 26.54 1.74 -0.14
CA ASP A 209 26.24 0.66 -1.07
C ASP A 209 25.03 -0.16 -0.59
N VAL A 210 23.85 0.48 -0.54
CA VAL A 210 22.56 -0.19 -0.38
C VAL A 210 22.42 -1.37 -1.34
N SER A 211 22.91 -1.19 -2.57
CA SER A 211 22.98 -2.22 -3.61
C SER A 211 23.82 -3.44 -3.23
N ARG A 212 24.81 -3.33 -2.32
CA ARG A 212 25.60 -4.47 -1.83
C ARG A 212 24.85 -5.27 -0.76
N LEU A 213 24.14 -4.62 0.16
CA LEU A 213 23.27 -5.34 1.12
C LEU A 213 22.18 -6.16 0.43
N LEU A 214 21.75 -5.73 -0.75
CA LEU A 214 20.70 -6.41 -1.52
C LEU A 214 21.20 -7.65 -2.27
N VAL A 215 22.52 -7.81 -2.43
CA VAL A 215 23.13 -8.81 -3.34
C VAL A 215 24.19 -9.67 -2.63
N ASP A 216 24.70 -9.24 -1.48
CA ASP A 216 25.80 -9.90 -0.77
C ASP A 216 25.33 -10.47 0.58
N GLU A 217 24.96 -11.76 0.56
CA GLU A 217 24.66 -12.55 1.76
C GLU A 217 25.86 -12.56 2.72
N ASP A 218 27.09 -12.61 2.20
CA ASP A 218 28.31 -12.66 3.01
C ASP A 218 28.55 -11.34 3.75
N PHE A 219 28.24 -10.20 3.13
CA PHE A 219 28.31 -8.90 3.81
C PHE A 219 27.33 -8.82 4.99
N THR A 220 26.09 -9.25 4.77
CA THR A 220 25.06 -9.27 5.82
C THR A 220 25.47 -10.20 6.96
N GLN A 221 25.96 -11.40 6.64
CA GLN A 221 26.40 -12.36 7.64
C GLN A 221 27.64 -11.90 8.41
N ARG A 222 28.56 -11.17 7.76
CA ARG A 222 29.70 -10.53 8.42
C ARG A 222 29.26 -9.49 9.44
N LEU A 223 28.34 -8.58 9.07
CA LEU A 223 27.78 -7.60 10.00
C LEU A 223 27.11 -8.27 11.20
N ILE A 224 26.30 -9.31 10.95
CA ILE A 224 25.67 -10.09 12.03
C ILE A 224 26.74 -10.68 12.95
N THR A 225 27.78 -11.29 12.40
CA THR A 225 28.86 -11.91 13.18
C THR A 225 29.64 -10.88 14.00
N GLU A 226 29.91 -9.71 13.44
CA GLU A 226 30.68 -8.64 14.09
C GLU A 226 29.87 -7.96 15.23
N TYR A 227 28.58 -7.74 15.01
CA TYR A 227 27.73 -6.93 15.88
C TYR A 227 26.64 -7.70 16.64
N SER A 228 26.62 -9.05 16.58
CA SER A 228 25.57 -9.89 17.17
C SER A 228 25.23 -9.52 18.62
N SER A 229 23.94 -9.23 18.88
CA SER A 229 23.36 -8.92 20.18
C SER A 229 23.98 -7.71 20.93
N LYS A 230 24.48 -6.72 20.19
CA LYS A 230 25.14 -5.53 20.77
C LYS A 230 24.34 -4.23 20.64
N ALA A 231 23.21 -4.21 19.91
CA ALA A 231 22.50 -2.97 19.63
C ALA A 231 21.28 -2.78 20.56
N ASP A 232 21.36 -1.79 21.44
CA ASP A 232 20.23 -1.33 22.29
C ASP A 232 19.25 -0.46 21.50
N SER A 233 19.73 0.20 20.44
CA SER A 233 18.85 0.95 19.55
C SER A 233 19.37 0.92 18.12
N ILE A 234 18.45 0.70 17.19
CA ILE A 234 18.68 0.69 15.75
C ILE A 234 17.78 1.74 15.12
N ILE A 235 18.35 2.67 14.37
CA ILE A 235 17.59 3.65 13.59
C ILE A 235 17.98 3.47 12.13
N ALA A 236 17.01 3.21 11.25
CA ALA A 236 17.28 2.93 9.85
C ALA A 236 16.34 3.70 8.92
N ASP A 237 16.95 4.46 7.99
CA ASP A 237 16.22 5.08 6.89
C ASP A 237 16.14 4.13 5.68
N CYS A 238 14.94 3.63 5.40
CA CYS A 238 14.67 2.75 4.28
C CYS A 238 14.06 3.49 3.09
N CYS A 239 14.03 4.82 3.07
CA CYS A 239 13.49 5.61 1.96
C CYS A 239 14.51 5.68 0.80
N CYS A 240 14.78 4.55 0.16
CA CYS A 240 15.70 4.48 -0.97
C CYS A 240 14.96 4.70 -2.30
N ARG A 241 15.52 5.54 -3.17
CA ARG A 241 15.11 5.70 -4.56
C ARG A 241 16.19 5.10 -5.46
N THR A 242 15.76 4.28 -6.42
CA THR A 242 16.66 3.73 -7.44
C THR A 242 16.73 4.60 -8.69
N ASP A 243 15.71 5.44 -8.90
CA ASP A 243 15.57 6.30 -10.08
C ASP A 243 14.93 7.65 -9.69
N SER A 244 15.53 8.75 -10.16
CA SER A 244 15.03 10.11 -9.97
C SER A 244 13.72 10.38 -10.71
N THR A 245 13.37 9.56 -11.69
CA THR A 245 12.14 9.67 -12.49
C THR A 245 10.97 8.87 -11.90
N SER A 246 11.21 8.07 -10.87
CA SER A 246 10.18 7.22 -10.29
C SER A 246 9.11 8.00 -9.53
N SER A 247 7.84 7.71 -9.84
CA SER A 247 6.69 8.27 -9.15
C SER A 247 6.65 7.83 -7.67
N PRO A 248 6.27 8.72 -6.73
CA PRO A 248 6.13 8.41 -5.30
C PRO A 248 5.27 7.20 -4.99
N SER A 249 4.27 6.94 -5.85
CA SER A 249 3.42 5.74 -5.81
C SER A 249 4.19 4.41 -5.90
N THR A 250 5.43 4.44 -6.38
CA THR A 250 6.26 3.25 -6.60
C THR A 250 7.40 3.10 -5.60
N TRP A 251 7.64 4.09 -4.73
CA TRP A 251 8.82 4.09 -3.85
C TRP A 251 8.84 2.92 -2.87
N GLU A 252 7.67 2.51 -2.38
CA GLU A 252 7.57 1.31 -1.54
C GLU A 252 8.05 0.05 -2.26
N LEU A 253 7.75 -0.09 -3.56
CA LEU A 253 8.18 -1.25 -4.35
C LEU A 253 9.70 -1.26 -4.54
N GLN A 254 10.31 -0.08 -4.66
CA GLN A 254 11.76 0.06 -4.82
C GLN A 254 12.51 -0.19 -3.51
N SER A 255 11.96 0.25 -2.38
CA SER A 255 12.63 0.15 -1.08
C SER A 255 12.43 -1.19 -0.36
N ARG A 256 11.54 -2.06 -0.84
CA ARG A 256 11.13 -3.28 -0.11
C ARG A 256 12.30 -4.21 0.26
N HIS A 257 13.27 -4.39 -0.62
CA HIS A 257 14.39 -5.29 -0.32
C HIS A 257 15.33 -4.67 0.72
N LEU A 258 15.44 -3.34 0.73
CA LEU A 258 16.18 -2.61 1.77
C LEU A 258 15.50 -2.79 3.12
N LEU A 259 14.17 -2.65 3.16
CA LEU A 259 13.38 -2.94 4.35
C LEU A 259 13.61 -4.37 4.85
N LEU A 260 13.62 -5.36 3.96
CA LEU A 260 13.93 -6.75 4.33
C LEU A 260 15.32 -6.88 4.95
N ALA A 261 16.35 -6.32 4.31
CA ALA A 261 17.71 -6.37 4.82
C ALA A 261 17.83 -5.74 6.21
N VAL A 262 17.22 -4.57 6.41
CA VAL A 262 17.20 -3.86 7.69
C VAL A 262 16.47 -4.65 8.76
N VAL A 263 15.31 -5.22 8.45
CA VAL A 263 14.54 -6.04 9.41
C VAL A 263 15.32 -7.30 9.78
N TYR A 264 15.96 -7.95 8.81
CA TYR A 264 16.83 -9.11 9.06
C TYR A 264 18.02 -8.74 9.96
N LEU A 265 18.71 -7.64 9.68
CA LEU A 265 19.77 -7.13 10.55
C LEU A 265 19.25 -6.80 11.94
N ALA A 266 18.13 -6.08 12.06
CA ALA A 266 17.60 -5.66 13.34
C ALA A 266 17.30 -6.86 14.26
N VAL A 267 16.63 -7.89 13.75
CA VAL A 267 16.33 -9.11 14.52
C VAL A 267 17.60 -9.86 14.95
N ASN A 268 18.69 -9.78 14.18
CA ASN A 268 19.94 -10.49 14.52
C ASN A 268 20.93 -9.66 15.34
N LEU A 269 20.78 -8.33 15.38
CA LEU A 269 21.68 -7.40 16.07
C LEU A 269 21.12 -6.89 17.41
N SER A 270 19.80 -6.85 17.56
CA SER A 270 19.14 -6.35 18.77
C SER A 270 19.42 -7.21 19.99
N CYS A 271 19.77 -6.57 21.10
CA CYS A 271 19.75 -7.19 22.43
C CYS A 271 18.34 -7.16 23.04
N ASP A 272 18.09 -7.97 24.08
CA ASP A 272 16.80 -7.97 24.79
C ASP A 272 16.53 -6.57 25.38
N GLY A 273 15.33 -6.05 25.16
CA GLY A 273 14.95 -4.68 25.53
C GLY A 273 15.29 -3.60 24.49
N ALA A 274 15.94 -3.93 23.38
CA ALA A 274 16.32 -2.94 22.35
C ALA A 274 15.13 -2.26 21.66
N ASN A 275 15.39 -1.10 21.05
CA ASN A 275 14.41 -0.33 20.27
C ASN A 275 14.81 -0.25 18.79
N LEU A 276 13.83 -0.24 17.89
CA LEU A 276 14.02 -0.09 16.45
C LEU A 276 13.16 1.07 15.93
N THR A 277 13.74 1.96 15.13
CA THR A 277 13.01 3.01 14.41
C THR A 277 13.29 2.89 12.91
N LEU A 278 12.25 2.70 12.11
CA LEU A 278 12.35 2.60 10.66
C LEU A 278 11.65 3.79 9.99
N PHE A 279 12.29 4.39 8.97
CA PHE A 279 11.66 5.36 8.08
C PHE A 279 11.35 4.70 6.74
N LEU A 280 10.09 4.67 6.35
CA LEU A 280 9.58 3.95 5.19
C LEU A 280 8.82 4.90 4.24
N PRO A 281 8.80 4.64 2.92
CA PRO A 281 7.96 5.40 2.01
C PRO A 281 6.45 5.12 2.18
N GLY A 282 6.08 3.89 2.57
CA GLY A 282 4.70 3.42 2.73
C GLY A 282 4.61 1.99 3.27
N LEU A 283 3.39 1.54 3.58
CA LEU A 283 3.07 0.21 4.15
C LEU A 283 1.83 -0.42 3.47
N LEU A 284 1.72 -0.28 2.16
CA LEU A 284 0.53 -0.68 1.41
C LEU A 284 0.64 -2.09 0.81
N THR A 285 1.83 -2.62 0.62
CA THR A 285 2.04 -3.97 0.07
C THR A 285 1.94 -5.04 1.16
N ARG A 286 1.55 -6.25 0.76
CA ARG A 286 1.62 -7.43 1.63
C ARG A 286 3.05 -7.75 2.04
N PHE A 287 4.02 -7.37 1.21
CA PHE A 287 5.43 -7.53 1.52
C PHE A 287 5.85 -6.68 2.73
N SER A 288 5.63 -5.36 2.67
CA SER A 288 5.99 -4.44 3.76
C SER A 288 5.15 -4.67 5.02
N ALA A 289 3.84 -4.86 4.86
CA ALA A 289 2.95 -5.19 5.97
C ALA A 289 3.35 -6.48 6.69
N GLY A 290 3.76 -7.51 5.95
CA GLY A 290 4.24 -8.75 6.56
C GLY A 290 5.58 -8.60 7.31
N LEU A 291 6.47 -7.71 6.87
CA LEU A 291 7.68 -7.40 7.63
C LEU A 291 7.36 -6.66 8.94
N VAL A 292 6.44 -5.70 8.91
CA VAL A 292 5.94 -5.05 10.14
C VAL A 292 5.24 -6.06 11.05
N TYR A 293 4.51 -7.02 10.48
CA TYR A 293 3.90 -8.10 11.24
C TYR A 293 4.95 -8.99 11.92
N LEU A 294 6.06 -9.32 11.26
CA LEU A 294 7.17 -10.03 11.88
C LEU A 294 7.80 -9.23 13.03
N LEU A 295 7.96 -7.91 12.87
CA LEU A 295 8.44 -7.03 13.95
C LEU A 295 7.48 -7.01 15.14
N LYS A 296 6.16 -7.02 14.91
CA LYS A 296 5.14 -7.17 15.99
C LYS A 296 5.37 -8.43 16.82
N MET A 297 5.97 -9.48 16.24
CA MET A 297 6.27 -10.72 16.97
C MET A 297 7.54 -10.63 17.82
N CYS A 298 8.46 -9.74 17.46
CA CYS A 298 9.76 -9.59 18.11
C CYS A 298 9.81 -8.47 19.14
N PHE A 299 8.84 -7.54 19.14
CA PHE A 299 8.83 -6.37 20.01
C PHE A 299 7.53 -6.31 20.81
N GLN A 300 7.60 -5.82 22.06
CA GLN A 300 6.41 -5.71 22.91
C GLN A 300 5.41 -4.67 22.39
N GLU A 301 5.92 -3.61 21.77
CA GLU A 301 5.10 -2.55 21.20
C GLU A 301 5.63 -2.16 19.82
N VAL A 302 4.74 -2.17 18.82
CA VAL A 302 5.01 -1.58 17.51
C VAL A 302 4.03 -0.43 17.29
N THR A 303 4.56 0.74 17.00
CA THR A 303 3.78 1.94 16.68
C THR A 303 4.06 2.44 15.28
N LEU A 304 2.99 2.76 14.57
CA LEU A 304 3.05 3.44 13.28
C LEU A 304 2.83 4.93 13.52
N GLN A 305 3.64 5.77 12.91
CA GLN A 305 3.58 7.22 13.02
C GLN A 305 3.80 7.89 11.67
N HIS A 306 3.24 9.09 11.50
CA HIS A 306 3.47 9.94 10.35
C HIS A 306 3.38 11.40 10.78
N SER A 307 4.31 12.21 10.29
CA SER A 307 4.31 13.65 10.55
C SER A 307 3.36 14.35 9.60
N CYS A 308 2.27 14.91 10.12
CA CYS A 308 1.25 15.60 9.34
C CYS A 308 1.62 17.07 9.02
N ASN A 309 2.90 17.39 8.91
CA ASN A 309 3.32 18.74 8.52
C ASN A 309 2.91 18.96 7.04
N LEU A 310 2.02 19.94 6.81
CA LEU A 310 1.48 20.30 5.48
C LEU A 310 2.57 20.62 4.44
N GLN A 311 3.77 20.97 4.88
CA GLN A 311 4.91 21.28 4.01
C GLN A 311 5.67 20.03 3.53
N SER A 312 5.34 18.84 4.02
CA SER A 312 6.08 17.62 3.68
C SER A 312 5.13 16.51 3.25
N TYR A 313 4.56 16.66 2.05
CA TYR A 313 3.86 15.57 1.33
C TYR A 313 4.74 14.33 1.12
N MET A 314 6.02 14.48 1.38
CA MET A 314 7.03 13.47 1.28
C MET A 314 7.41 12.85 2.63
N ALA A 315 6.81 13.28 3.75
CA ALA A 315 7.15 12.78 5.07
C ALA A 315 7.09 11.24 5.11
N PRO A 316 8.11 10.58 5.69
CA PRO A 316 8.13 9.12 5.77
C PRO A 316 7.05 8.61 6.71
N VAL A 317 6.70 7.35 6.53
CA VAL A 317 6.06 6.53 7.56
C VAL A 317 7.15 6.12 8.55
N ILE A 318 6.91 6.33 9.84
CA ILE A 318 7.83 5.92 10.90
C ILE A 318 7.24 4.68 11.58
N VAL A 319 8.03 3.61 11.68
CA VAL A 319 7.69 2.42 12.45
C VAL A 319 8.63 2.37 13.66
N GLU A 320 8.09 2.63 14.85
CA GLU A 320 8.85 2.47 16.10
C GLU A 320 8.47 1.15 16.76
N CYS A 321 9.47 0.32 17.02
CA CYS A 321 9.34 -0.93 17.76
C CYS A 321 10.10 -0.80 19.08
N LYS A 322 9.46 -1.13 20.20
CA LYS A 322 10.03 -0.97 21.53
C LYS A 322 10.12 -2.30 22.25
N LEU A 323 11.16 -2.44 23.06
CA LEU A 323 11.40 -3.58 23.94
C LEU A 323 11.45 -4.89 23.15
N TYR A 324 12.52 -5.05 22.36
CA TYR A 324 12.81 -6.29 21.67
C TYR A 324 12.81 -7.48 22.65
N SER A 325 12.26 -8.60 22.22
CA SER A 325 12.27 -9.86 22.95
C SER A 325 12.96 -10.93 22.14
N ALA A 326 14.01 -11.52 22.71
CA ALA A 326 14.73 -12.61 22.05
C ALA A 326 13.94 -13.93 21.96
N LEU A 327 12.74 -14.00 22.56
CA LEU A 327 11.94 -15.24 22.68
C LEU A 327 11.69 -15.93 21.33
N PHE A 328 11.40 -15.16 20.28
CA PHE A 328 11.12 -15.69 18.94
C PHE A 328 12.24 -15.44 17.93
N GLN A 329 13.37 -14.87 18.38
CA GLN A 329 14.46 -14.45 17.52
C GLN A 329 14.90 -15.54 16.55
N VAL A 330 15.17 -16.76 17.05
CA VAL A 330 15.69 -17.86 16.24
C VAL A 330 14.71 -18.23 15.12
N ASN A 331 13.41 -18.29 15.43
CA ASN A 331 12.41 -18.68 14.44
C ASN A 331 12.20 -17.58 13.40
N ILE A 332 12.07 -16.33 13.84
CA ILE A 332 11.86 -15.19 12.96
C ILE A 332 13.10 -14.94 12.09
N SER A 333 14.30 -15.05 12.67
CA SER A 333 15.57 -14.96 11.92
C SER A 333 15.65 -16.01 10.81
N ARG A 334 15.24 -17.26 11.06
CA ARG A 334 15.21 -18.31 10.03
C ARG A 334 14.20 -18.02 8.91
N VAL A 335 13.03 -17.45 9.24
CA VAL A 335 12.05 -17.02 8.22
C VAL A 335 12.64 -15.90 7.37
N LEU A 336 13.24 -14.89 8.00
CA LEU A 336 13.87 -13.76 7.32
C LEU A 336 15.07 -14.19 6.47
N GLU A 337 15.89 -15.13 6.95
CA GLU A 337 17.01 -15.71 6.20
C GLU A 337 16.52 -16.43 4.93
N ARG A 338 15.49 -17.29 5.05
CA ARG A 338 14.86 -17.95 3.90
C ARG A 338 14.29 -16.95 2.90
N LEU A 339 13.62 -15.91 3.40
CA LEU A 339 13.05 -14.85 2.58
C LEU A 339 14.13 -14.06 1.86
N PHE A 340 15.20 -13.68 2.57
CA PHE A 340 16.36 -12.98 2.02
C PHE A 340 17.02 -13.78 0.90
N LYS A 341 17.33 -15.06 1.14
CA LYS A 341 17.86 -15.98 0.12
C LYS A 341 16.96 -16.08 -1.09
N LYS A 342 15.64 -16.19 -0.90
CA LYS A 342 14.68 -16.20 -2.02
C LYS A 342 14.70 -14.89 -2.81
N CYS A 343 14.73 -13.74 -2.14
CA CYS A 343 14.79 -12.43 -2.79
C CYS A 343 16.09 -12.22 -3.60
N VAL A 344 17.23 -12.64 -3.06
CA VAL A 344 18.52 -12.60 -3.77
C VAL A 344 18.47 -13.47 -5.03
N ASN A 345 17.95 -14.69 -4.92
CA ASN A 345 17.79 -15.60 -6.06
C ASN A 345 16.81 -15.06 -7.11
N ALA A 346 15.69 -14.47 -6.66
CA ALA A 346 14.69 -13.87 -7.54
C ALA A 346 15.22 -12.63 -8.27
N SER A 347 16.07 -11.82 -7.62
CA SER A 347 16.66 -10.62 -8.22
C SER A 347 17.57 -10.94 -9.42
N SER A 348 18.00 -12.19 -9.57
CA SER A 348 18.74 -12.66 -10.75
C SER A 348 17.83 -13.02 -11.94
N SER A 349 16.52 -13.11 -11.72
CA SER A 349 15.52 -13.49 -12.71
C SER A 349 14.41 -12.45 -12.73
N ASP A 350 14.48 -11.47 -13.66
CA ASP A 350 13.45 -10.42 -13.87
C ASP A 350 12.00 -10.94 -14.11
N LYS A 351 11.81 -12.26 -14.06
CA LYS A 351 10.55 -12.97 -14.30
C LYS A 351 9.64 -13.03 -13.07
N PHE A 352 10.19 -13.05 -11.87
CA PHE A 352 9.38 -13.21 -10.65
C PHE A 352 9.95 -12.44 -9.45
N GLU A 353 9.07 -12.16 -8.50
CA GLU A 353 9.40 -11.53 -7.21
C GLU A 353 8.58 -12.15 -6.09
N ILE A 354 9.03 -11.94 -4.85
CA ILE A 354 8.26 -12.27 -3.67
C ILE A 354 7.22 -11.16 -3.41
N LEU A 355 5.94 -11.54 -3.36
CA LEU A 355 4.81 -10.63 -3.16
C LEU A 355 4.30 -10.61 -1.71
N GLU A 356 4.54 -11.69 -0.96
CA GLU A 356 4.06 -11.87 0.40
C GLU A 356 5.17 -12.46 1.27
N THR A 357 5.49 -11.76 2.36
CA THR A 357 6.50 -12.17 3.35
C THR A 357 5.90 -13.01 4.48
N VAL A 358 4.58 -12.88 4.68
CA VAL A 358 3.78 -13.60 5.67
C VAL A 358 2.49 -14.06 4.98
N PRO A 359 1.99 -15.28 5.23
CA PRO A 359 0.75 -15.74 4.63
C PRO A 359 -0.41 -14.79 4.92
N VAL A 360 -1.18 -14.44 3.89
CA VAL A 360 -2.25 -13.42 3.99
C VAL A 360 -3.25 -13.65 5.12
N VAL A 361 -3.50 -14.89 5.52
CA VAL A 361 -4.41 -15.23 6.64
C VAL A 361 -3.99 -14.57 7.96
N TYR A 362 -2.68 -14.40 8.19
CA TYR A 362 -2.16 -13.72 9.37
C TYR A 362 -2.24 -12.21 9.28
N LEU A 363 -2.11 -11.68 8.06
CA LEU A 363 -2.26 -10.25 7.78
C LEU A 363 -3.72 -9.81 7.83
N LEU A 364 -4.66 -10.76 7.76
CA LEU A 364 -6.10 -10.57 7.97
C LEU A 364 -6.51 -10.64 9.44
N ASP A 365 -5.56 -10.67 10.38
CA ASP A 365 -5.85 -10.40 11.78
C ASP A 365 -6.64 -9.08 11.90
N PRO A 366 -7.89 -9.08 12.42
CA PRO A 366 -8.76 -7.91 12.34
C PRO A 366 -8.17 -6.67 13.00
N GLU A 367 -7.46 -6.84 14.12
CA GLU A 367 -6.81 -5.73 14.82
C GLU A 367 -5.68 -5.15 13.99
N PHE A 368 -4.75 -5.99 13.51
CA PHE A 368 -3.64 -5.56 12.66
C PHE A 368 -4.13 -4.91 11.35
N GLN A 369 -5.04 -5.57 10.64
CA GLN A 369 -5.53 -5.10 9.35
C GLN A 369 -6.28 -3.77 9.50
N THR A 370 -7.17 -3.65 10.48
CA THR A 370 -7.96 -2.43 10.70
C THR A 370 -7.04 -1.26 11.08
N SER A 371 -6.08 -1.53 11.97
CA SER A 371 -5.05 -0.60 12.40
C SER A 371 -4.23 -0.06 11.23
N LEU A 372 -3.69 -0.96 10.41
CA LEU A 372 -2.87 -0.59 9.26
C LEU A 372 -3.70 0.12 8.17
N THR A 373 -4.94 -0.31 7.95
CA THR A 373 -5.85 0.32 6.98
C THR A 373 -6.20 1.74 7.36
N LYS A 374 -6.57 1.97 8.62
CA LYS A 374 -6.84 3.32 9.14
C LYS A 374 -5.62 4.21 9.02
N PHE A 375 -4.45 3.70 9.41
CA PHE A 375 -3.18 4.42 9.31
C PHE A 375 -2.87 4.81 7.86
N ASN A 376 -2.85 3.86 6.93
CA ASN A 376 -2.53 4.11 5.53
C ASN A 376 -3.51 5.07 4.86
N ASN A 377 -4.82 4.97 5.16
CA ASN A 377 -5.81 5.92 4.64
C ASN A 377 -5.50 7.34 5.08
N LEU A 378 -5.17 7.53 6.35
CA LEU A 378 -4.83 8.83 6.90
C LEU A 378 -3.53 9.37 6.31
N VAL A 379 -2.49 8.53 6.21
CA VAL A 379 -1.21 8.91 5.62
C VAL A 379 -1.38 9.33 4.17
N LEU A 380 -2.05 8.53 3.35
CA LEU A 380 -2.24 8.86 1.92
C LEU A 380 -3.09 10.11 1.74
N ARG A 381 -4.15 10.30 2.52
CA ARG A 381 -4.93 11.56 2.51
C ARG A 381 -4.06 12.75 2.89
N SER A 382 -3.30 12.64 3.98
CA SER A 382 -2.40 13.70 4.42
C SER A 382 -1.38 14.05 3.34
N LYS A 383 -0.73 13.05 2.73
CA LYS A 383 0.23 13.27 1.64
C LYS A 383 -0.43 13.91 0.42
N ALA A 384 -1.63 13.46 0.04
CA ALA A 384 -2.41 14.03 -1.05
C ALA A 384 -2.76 15.50 -0.79
N CYS A 385 -3.28 15.83 0.39
CA CYS A 385 -3.60 17.20 0.79
C CYS A 385 -2.36 18.10 0.75
N SER A 386 -1.25 17.66 1.35
CA SER A 386 0.01 18.42 1.35
C SER A 386 0.54 18.68 -0.07
N LEU A 387 0.42 17.71 -0.97
CA LEU A 387 0.90 17.85 -2.35
C LEU A 387 0.03 18.82 -3.15
N ILE A 388 -1.30 18.73 -3.02
CA ILE A 388 -2.24 19.67 -3.63
C ILE A 388 -2.02 21.09 -3.09
N MET A 389 -1.78 21.25 -1.79
CA MET A 389 -1.48 22.55 -1.19
C MET A 389 -0.16 23.14 -1.73
N ALA A 390 0.87 22.33 -1.92
CA ALA A 390 2.12 22.77 -2.54
C ALA A 390 1.87 23.29 -3.98
N GLU A 391 1.10 22.55 -4.79
CA GLU A 391 0.73 22.95 -6.16
C GLU A 391 -0.10 24.24 -6.21
N LEU A 392 -0.96 24.47 -5.22
CA LEU A 392 -1.74 25.72 -5.10
C LEU A 392 -0.85 26.93 -4.74
N ASN A 393 0.12 26.73 -3.85
CA ASN A 393 1.04 27.79 -3.42
C ASN A 393 1.98 28.24 -4.54
N MET A 394 2.56 27.30 -5.30
CA MET A 394 3.40 27.59 -6.47
C MET A 394 2.76 28.61 -7.43
N LYS A 395 1.46 28.45 -7.70
CA LYS A 395 0.72 29.33 -8.61
C LYS A 395 0.52 30.72 -8.05
N THR A 396 0.33 30.82 -6.74
CA THR A 396 0.19 32.12 -6.07
C THR A 396 1.50 32.90 -6.20
N GLU A 397 2.65 32.23 -6.09
CA GLU A 397 3.97 32.82 -6.28
C GLU A 397 4.22 33.21 -7.75
N GLU A 398 3.93 32.34 -8.72
CA GLU A 398 4.07 32.64 -10.17
C GLU A 398 3.21 33.85 -10.60
N ASN A 399 1.97 33.94 -10.13
CA ASN A 399 1.08 35.07 -10.41
C ASN A 399 1.54 36.36 -9.74
N SER A 400 2.26 36.28 -8.63
CA SER A 400 2.82 37.44 -7.93
C SER A 400 4.03 38.01 -8.67
N VAL A 401 4.86 37.14 -9.25
CA VAL A 401 6.04 37.53 -10.02
C VAL A 401 5.68 38.12 -11.39
N ASN A 402 4.64 37.60 -12.06
CA ASN A 402 4.21 38.11 -13.37
C ASN A 402 3.46 39.46 -13.32
N ASN A 403 3.05 39.90 -12.14
CA ASN A 403 2.36 41.17 -11.92
C ASN A 403 3.28 42.28 -11.38
N GLN A 404 4.59 42.01 -11.24
CA GLN A 404 5.65 42.99 -10.99
C GLN A 404 6.41 43.26 -12.29
#